data_AF-A0A6L6WRN4-F1
#
_entry.id   AF-A0A6L6WRN4-F1
#
_cell.length_a   1.000
_cell.length_b   1.000
_cell.length_c   1.000
_cell.angle_alpha   90.00
_cell.angle_beta   90.00
_cell.angle_gamma   90.00
#
_symmetry.space_group_name_H-M   'P 1'
#
loop_
_entity.id
_entity.type
_entity.pdbx_description
1 polymer ?
#
loop_
_entity_poly.entity_id
_entity_poly.type
_entity_poly.pdbx_seq_one_letter_code
_entity_poly.pdbx_strand_id
1 'polypeptide(L)'
;MSGIDIFELRRLVASFPSEPGRTIALEQRIQIGAGFHDKWYGSQREHWLGWLSLKVRENELDGKAFQPSKIWSGLKCSPMMFWLAEVAGVDSKILGQLEAASVAAAKIRPKDGNPHGVEFRRILPWSEVNALLTNCAPQRTTAEADQIGNDAIRKLIAHLPTYQKYLPHMKGD
;
A
#
# COMPACT_ATOMS: atom_id res chain seq x y z
N MET A 1 7.05 18.37 12.97
CA MET A 1 5.96 17.39 13.23
C MET A 1 6.55 16.01 12.98
N SER A 2 6.54 15.14 13.99
CA SER A 2 6.88 13.73 13.79
C SER A 2 5.82 13.11 12.89
N GLY A 3 6.21 12.60 11.72
CA GLY A 3 5.30 11.84 10.84
C GLY A 3 5.01 10.46 11.43
N ILE A 4 4.03 9.77 10.85
CA ILE A 4 3.75 8.38 11.23
C ILE A 4 4.96 7.50 10.93
N ASP A 5 5.24 6.53 11.79
CA ASP A 5 6.26 5.51 11.53
C ASP A 5 5.69 4.31 10.75
N ILE A 6 6.52 3.31 10.47
CA ILE A 6 6.10 2.13 9.71
C ILE A 6 5.10 1.24 10.48
N PHE A 7 5.22 1.17 11.81
CA PHE A 7 4.34 0.36 12.65
C PHE A 7 2.95 1.00 12.72
N GLU A 8 2.90 2.32 12.88
CA GLU A 8 1.67 3.10 12.86
C GLU A 8 1.00 3.06 11.48
N LEU A 9 1.77 3.23 10.39
CA LEU A 9 1.24 3.08 9.03
C LEU A 9 0.62 1.69 8.83
N ARG A 10 1.28 0.62 9.27
CA ARG A 10 0.75 -0.73 9.17
C ARG A 10 -0.56 -0.90 9.96
N ARG A 11 -0.65 -0.33 11.16
CA ARG A 11 -1.90 -0.34 11.95
C ARG A 11 -3.03 0.42 11.27
N LEU A 12 -2.74 1.58 10.68
CA LEU A 12 -3.71 2.37 9.93
C LEU A 12 -4.22 1.61 8.70
N VAL A 13 -3.31 1.11 7.86
CA VAL A 13 -3.64 0.26 6.71
C VAL A 13 -4.44 -0.96 7.14
N ALA A 14 -4.04 -1.59 8.24
CA ALA A 14 -4.78 -2.71 8.80
C ALA A 14 -6.19 -2.27 9.17
N SER A 15 -6.44 -1.06 9.65
CA SER A 15 -7.75 -0.55 10.11
C SER A 15 -8.69 -0.11 8.99
N PHE A 16 -8.17 0.32 7.84
CA PHE A 16 -8.98 0.84 6.73
C PHE A 16 -9.83 -0.22 6.02
N PRO A 17 -10.91 0.19 5.32
CA PRO A 17 -11.71 -0.72 4.49
C PRO A 17 -10.87 -1.31 3.34
N SER A 18 -11.08 -2.59 3.05
CA SER A 18 -10.36 -3.28 1.96
C SER A 18 -10.81 -2.86 0.56
N GLU A 19 -12.07 -2.43 0.44
CA GLU A 19 -12.79 -2.31 -0.84
C GLU A 19 -13.46 -0.93 -0.98
N PRO A 20 -12.70 0.18 -0.96
CA PRO A 20 -13.28 1.49 -1.14
C PRO A 20 -13.68 1.70 -2.62
N GLY A 21 -14.82 2.37 -2.83
CA GLY A 21 -15.55 2.32 -4.10
C GLY A 21 -14.81 2.95 -5.28
N ARG A 22 -14.07 4.06 -5.08
CA ARG A 22 -13.35 4.71 -6.18
C ARG A 22 -12.13 3.91 -6.60
N THR A 23 -11.45 3.25 -5.66
CA THR A 23 -10.33 2.36 -5.96
C THR A 23 -10.79 1.21 -6.84
N ILE A 24 -11.89 0.53 -6.48
CA ILE A 24 -12.43 -0.56 -7.29
C ILE A 24 -12.78 -0.06 -8.69
N ALA A 25 -13.46 1.10 -8.78
CA ALA A 25 -13.80 1.69 -10.07
C ALA A 25 -12.55 2.04 -10.91
N LEU A 26 -11.48 2.52 -10.27
CA LEU A 26 -10.22 2.82 -10.93
C LEU A 26 -9.56 1.54 -11.45
N GLU A 27 -9.43 0.51 -10.61
CA GLU A 27 -8.84 -0.80 -10.98
C GLU A 27 -9.54 -1.38 -12.21
N GLN A 28 -10.88 -1.37 -12.21
CA GLN A 28 -11.68 -1.80 -13.36
C GLN A 28 -11.44 -0.93 -14.60
N ARG A 29 -11.32 0.39 -14.44
CA ARG A 29 -11.10 1.31 -15.56
C ARG A 29 -9.74 1.13 -16.22
N ILE A 30 -8.69 0.88 -15.43
CA ILE A 30 -7.32 0.76 -15.96
C ILE A 30 -6.85 -0.69 -16.14
N GLN A 31 -7.63 -1.67 -15.67
CA GLN A 31 -7.33 -3.11 -15.71
C GLN A 31 -6.00 -3.46 -15.02
N ILE A 32 -5.68 -2.74 -13.95
CA ILE A 32 -4.46 -2.95 -13.13
C ILE A 32 -4.91 -2.97 -11.67
N GLY A 33 -4.40 -3.92 -10.88
CA GLY A 33 -4.72 -4.04 -9.46
C GLY A 33 -5.26 -5.43 -9.12
N ALA A 34 -6.09 -5.50 -8.08
CA ALA A 34 -6.71 -6.75 -7.66
C ALA A 34 -7.57 -7.34 -8.79
N GLY A 35 -7.42 -8.64 -9.06
CA GLY A 35 -8.15 -9.33 -10.14
C GLY A 35 -7.55 -9.19 -11.55
N PHE A 36 -6.45 -8.46 -11.72
CA PHE A 36 -5.79 -8.28 -13.03
C PHE A 36 -4.35 -8.77 -13.00
N HIS A 37 -3.82 -9.25 -14.14
CA HIS A 37 -2.40 -9.62 -14.28
C HIS A 37 -1.84 -10.56 -13.20
N ASP A 38 -2.65 -11.54 -12.75
CA ASP A 38 -2.26 -12.58 -11.80
C ASP A 38 -1.63 -12.07 -10.50
N LYS A 39 -2.12 -10.94 -9.96
CA LYS A 39 -1.65 -10.43 -8.67
C LYS A 39 -1.92 -11.44 -7.55
N TRP A 40 -0.95 -11.56 -6.64
CA TRP A 40 -1.04 -12.42 -5.46
C TRP A 40 -2.05 -11.96 -4.41
N TYR A 41 -2.47 -10.70 -4.47
CA TYR A 41 -3.36 -10.06 -3.52
C TYR A 41 -4.77 -9.92 -4.08
N GLY A 42 -5.78 -10.04 -3.22
CA GLY A 42 -7.20 -9.84 -3.51
C GLY A 42 -7.70 -8.42 -3.26
N SER A 43 -6.92 -7.55 -2.60
CA SER A 43 -7.23 -6.14 -2.41
C SER A 43 -5.98 -5.28 -2.28
N GLN A 44 -6.09 -3.96 -2.51
CA GLN A 44 -4.96 -3.04 -2.29
C GLN A 44 -4.56 -2.92 -0.82
N ARG A 45 -5.50 -3.13 0.12
CA ARG A 45 -5.19 -3.26 1.54
C ARG A 45 -4.25 -4.43 1.80
N GLU A 46 -4.57 -5.60 1.24
CA GLU A 46 -3.73 -6.80 1.37
C GLU A 46 -2.35 -6.58 0.72
N HIS A 47 -2.32 -5.93 -0.45
CA HIS A 47 -1.08 -5.55 -1.11
C HIS A 47 -0.18 -4.69 -0.21
N TRP A 48 -0.74 -3.66 0.42
CA TRP A 48 -0.05 -2.83 1.41
C TRP A 48 0.43 -3.62 2.62
N LEU A 49 -0.42 -4.46 3.21
CA LEU A 49 -0.07 -5.22 4.41
C LEU A 49 1.03 -6.25 4.17
N GLY A 50 1.05 -6.90 3.01
CA GLY A 50 2.16 -7.79 2.64
C GLY A 50 3.50 -7.05 2.53
N TRP A 51 3.50 -5.88 1.85
CA TRP A 51 4.69 -5.05 1.73
C TRP A 51 5.16 -4.47 3.06
N LEU A 52 4.25 -3.90 3.85
CA LEU A 52 4.60 -3.29 5.14
C LEU A 52 5.12 -4.33 6.13
N SER A 53 4.50 -5.50 6.20
CA SER A 53 4.96 -6.59 7.06
C SER A 53 6.35 -7.09 6.67
N LEU A 54 6.64 -7.16 5.37
CA LEU A 54 7.98 -7.49 4.90
C LEU A 54 9.01 -6.43 5.36
N LYS A 55 8.67 -5.14 5.26
CA LYS A 55 9.55 -4.04 5.66
C LYS A 55 9.73 -3.93 7.17
N VAL A 56 8.70 -4.19 7.96
CA VAL A 56 8.81 -4.31 9.42
C VAL A 56 9.80 -5.42 9.78
N ARG A 57 9.77 -6.56 9.10
CA ARG A 57 10.72 -7.65 9.38
C ARG A 57 12.14 -7.36 8.93
N GLU A 58 12.32 -6.72 7.77
CA GLU A 58 13.63 -6.23 7.37
C GLU A 58 14.18 -5.22 8.40
N ASN A 59 13.32 -4.42 9.04
CA ASN A 59 13.70 -3.54 10.14
C ASN A 59 14.13 -4.33 11.38
N GLU A 60 13.36 -5.33 11.80
CA GLU A 60 13.64 -6.15 12.99
C GLU A 60 14.90 -7.03 12.84
N LEU A 61 15.13 -7.61 11.66
CA LEU A 61 16.25 -8.52 11.40
C LEU A 61 17.55 -7.78 11.08
N ASP A 62 17.48 -6.74 10.24
CA ASP A 62 18.67 -6.06 9.73
C ASP A 62 18.94 -4.72 10.43
N GLY A 63 18.09 -4.30 11.38
CA GLY A 63 18.14 -2.97 11.99
C GLY A 63 17.84 -1.82 11.01
N LYS A 64 17.30 -2.12 9.83
CA LYS A 64 17.07 -1.12 8.77
C LYS A 64 15.85 -0.27 9.08
N ALA A 65 16.04 0.94 9.59
CA ALA A 65 14.95 1.89 9.77
C ALA A 65 14.30 2.26 8.42
N PHE A 66 13.05 1.87 8.21
CA PHE A 66 12.28 2.23 7.03
C PHE A 66 11.39 3.44 7.32
N GLN A 67 11.60 4.48 6.52
CA GLN A 67 10.79 5.67 6.54
C GLN A 67 9.62 5.49 5.56
N PRO A 68 8.35 5.68 5.97
CA PRO A 68 7.19 5.60 5.08
C PRO A 68 7.32 6.46 3.81
N SER A 69 7.97 7.62 3.91
CA SER A 69 8.29 8.48 2.76
C SER A 69 9.13 7.76 1.69
N LYS A 70 10.11 6.94 2.09
CA LYS A 70 10.92 6.14 1.17
C LYS A 70 10.08 5.04 0.50
N ILE A 71 9.19 4.40 1.25
CA ILE A 71 8.25 3.42 0.69
C ILE A 71 7.38 4.09 -0.37
N TRP A 72 6.73 5.21 -0.05
CA TRP A 72 5.92 5.98 -0.98
C TRP A 72 6.67 6.37 -2.26
N SER A 73 7.93 6.82 -2.12
CA SER A 73 8.78 7.18 -3.24
C SER A 73 9.11 6.02 -4.19
N GLY A 74 9.13 4.79 -3.66
CA GLY A 74 9.42 3.57 -4.43
C GLY A 74 8.20 2.93 -5.11
N LEU A 75 6.98 3.32 -4.73
CA LEU A 75 5.77 2.69 -5.27
C LEU A 75 5.61 2.95 -6.77
N LYS A 76 5.10 1.93 -7.48
CA LYS A 76 4.81 1.96 -8.91
C LYS A 76 3.39 1.51 -9.26
N CYS A 77 2.66 1.01 -8.27
CA CYS A 77 1.29 0.54 -8.43
C CYS A 77 0.35 1.70 -8.15
N SER A 78 -0.20 2.34 -9.20
CA SER A 78 -1.13 3.46 -9.00
C SER A 78 -2.41 3.06 -8.25
N PRO A 79 -3.02 1.88 -8.45
CA PRO A 79 -4.14 1.43 -7.61
C PRO A 79 -3.81 1.41 -6.11
N MET A 80 -2.64 0.90 -5.74
CA MET A 80 -2.18 0.83 -4.35
C MET A 80 -2.05 2.22 -3.73
N MET A 81 -1.49 3.17 -4.49
CA MET A 81 -1.34 4.56 -4.06
C MET A 81 -2.69 5.27 -3.99
N PHE A 82 -3.58 5.02 -4.95
CA PHE A 82 -4.94 5.54 -4.99
C PHE A 82 -5.78 5.06 -3.81
N TRP A 83 -5.70 3.77 -3.50
CA TRP A 83 -6.36 3.19 -2.33
C TRP A 83 -5.99 3.92 -1.05
N LEU A 84 -4.68 4.14 -0.80
CA LEU A 84 -4.24 4.84 0.41
C LEU A 84 -4.76 6.28 0.43
N ALA A 85 -4.75 6.97 -0.71
CA ALA A 85 -5.28 8.33 -0.83
C ALA A 85 -6.78 8.38 -0.51
N GLU A 86 -7.57 7.45 -1.04
CA GLU A 86 -9.01 7.39 -0.83
C GLU A 86 -9.34 7.13 0.65
N VAL A 87 -8.73 6.11 1.26
CA VAL A 87 -9.02 5.75 2.67
C VAL A 87 -8.44 6.75 3.66
N ALA A 88 -7.40 7.51 3.30
CA ALA A 88 -6.89 8.62 4.08
C ALA A 88 -7.79 9.88 4.01
N GLY A 89 -8.82 9.87 3.16
CA GLY A 89 -9.76 10.99 3.04
C GLY A 89 -9.22 12.15 2.22
N VAL A 90 -8.39 11.88 1.21
CA VAL A 90 -7.95 12.92 0.25
C VAL A 90 -9.17 13.55 -0.43
N ASP A 91 -9.13 14.87 -0.62
CA ASP A 91 -10.22 15.62 -1.24
C ASP A 91 -10.63 15.04 -2.61
N SER A 92 -11.93 15.06 -2.87
CA SER A 92 -12.54 14.47 -4.07
C SER A 92 -11.97 15.02 -5.38
N LYS A 93 -11.58 16.30 -5.43
CA LYS A 93 -10.97 16.95 -6.59
C LYS A 93 -9.58 16.41 -6.86
N ILE A 94 -8.77 16.25 -5.81
CA ILE A 94 -7.42 15.67 -5.91
C ILE A 94 -7.51 14.20 -6.34
N LEU A 95 -8.43 13.43 -5.75
CA LEU A 95 -8.70 12.05 -6.20
C LEU A 95 -9.11 12.02 -7.68
N GLY A 96 -9.90 12.99 -8.17
CA GLY A 96 -10.21 13.10 -9.61
C GLY A 96 -8.97 13.30 -10.50
N GLN A 97 -8.01 14.10 -10.04
CA GLN A 97 -6.72 14.30 -10.74
C GLN A 97 -5.88 13.02 -10.74
N LEU A 98 -5.84 12.30 -9.61
CA LEU A 98 -5.11 11.04 -9.46
C LEU A 98 -5.70 9.92 -10.33
N GLU A 99 -7.03 9.86 -10.47
CA GLU A 99 -7.69 8.96 -11.42
C GLU A 99 -7.28 9.28 -12.85
N ALA A 100 -7.37 10.56 -13.25
CA ALA A 100 -7.01 10.99 -14.60
C ALA A 100 -5.54 10.68 -14.94
N ALA A 101 -4.63 10.94 -13.99
CA ALA A 101 -3.21 10.60 -14.14
C ALA A 101 -2.98 9.08 -14.24
N SER A 102 -3.70 8.29 -13.45
CA SER A 102 -3.61 6.82 -13.49
C SER A 102 -4.10 6.25 -14.82
N VAL A 103 -5.20 6.79 -15.36
CA VAL A 103 -5.72 6.43 -16.69
C VAL A 103 -4.74 6.83 -17.79
N ALA A 104 -4.16 8.03 -17.73
CA ALA A 104 -3.16 8.47 -18.69
C ALA A 104 -1.89 7.60 -18.65
N ALA A 105 -1.42 7.25 -17.45
CA ALA A 105 -0.27 6.35 -17.27
C ALA A 105 -0.56 4.94 -17.82
N ALA A 106 -1.76 4.40 -17.59
CA ALA A 106 -2.16 3.09 -18.08
C ALA A 106 -2.19 2.98 -19.62
N LYS A 107 -2.50 4.09 -20.31
CA LYS A 107 -2.40 4.16 -21.78
C LYS A 107 -0.95 4.05 -22.29
N ILE A 108 0.02 4.51 -21.51
CA ILE A 108 1.45 4.43 -21.83
C ILE A 108 2.00 3.06 -21.43
N ARG A 109 1.64 2.58 -20.24
CA ARG A 109 2.04 1.27 -19.72
C ARG A 109 0.81 0.54 -19.17
N PRO A 110 0.33 -0.54 -19.82
CA PRO A 110 -0.90 -1.23 -19.38
C PRO A 110 -0.67 -2.17 -18.19
N LYS A 111 0.44 -2.04 -17.47
CA LYS A 111 0.82 -2.86 -16.29
C LYS A 111 1.50 -1.94 -15.28
N ASP A 112 1.55 -2.35 -14.01
CA ASP A 112 2.28 -1.60 -12.98
C ASP A 112 3.73 -1.28 -13.40
N GLY A 113 4.17 -0.06 -13.09
CA GLY A 113 5.50 0.41 -13.47
C GLY A 113 5.55 1.93 -13.67
N ASN A 114 6.67 2.44 -14.15
CA ASN A 114 6.72 3.84 -14.58
C ASN A 114 5.94 4.00 -15.90
N PRO A 115 5.07 5.01 -16.06
CA PRO A 115 5.09 6.27 -15.31
C PRO A 115 4.11 6.36 -14.12
N HIS A 116 3.31 5.33 -13.82
CA HIS A 116 2.23 5.36 -12.81
C HIS A 116 2.61 6.05 -11.50
N GLY A 117 3.62 5.53 -10.79
CA GLY A 117 4.02 6.09 -9.50
C GLY A 117 4.64 7.49 -9.58
N VAL A 118 5.31 7.81 -10.71
CA VAL A 118 5.93 9.13 -10.91
C VAL A 118 4.86 10.20 -11.07
N GLU A 119 3.88 9.98 -11.95
CA GLU A 119 2.79 10.94 -12.16
C GLU A 119 1.91 11.08 -10.92
N PHE A 120 1.66 9.97 -10.21
CA PHE A 120 0.88 10.00 -8.98
C PHE A 120 1.54 10.89 -7.91
N ARG A 121 2.85 10.74 -7.68
CA ARG A 121 3.59 11.53 -6.68
C ARG A 121 3.73 13.01 -7.03
N ARG A 122 3.64 13.38 -8.30
CA ARG A 122 3.63 14.79 -8.72
C ARG A 122 2.37 15.51 -8.25
N ILE A 123 1.25 14.79 -8.17
CA ILE A 123 -0.04 15.32 -7.73
C ILE A 123 -0.18 15.20 -6.21
N LEU A 124 0.19 14.04 -5.64
CA LEU A 124 0.03 13.76 -4.22
C LEU A 124 1.38 13.33 -3.59
N PRO A 125 2.19 14.29 -3.09
CA PRO A 125 3.44 14.01 -2.41
C PRO A 125 3.19 13.35 -1.04
N TRP A 126 4.20 12.64 -0.51
CA TRP A 126 4.09 11.96 0.78
C TRP A 126 3.69 12.89 1.93
N SER A 127 4.16 14.15 1.92
CA SER A 127 3.86 15.12 2.97
C SER A 127 2.35 15.34 3.17
N GLU A 128 1.58 15.34 2.08
CA GLU A 128 0.12 15.50 2.14
C GLU A 128 -0.57 14.24 2.64
N VAL A 129 -0.14 13.07 2.14
CA VAL A 129 -0.64 11.77 2.63
C VAL A 129 -0.36 11.61 4.13
N ASN A 130 0.86 11.93 4.56
CA ASN A 130 1.27 11.85 5.95
C ASN A 130 0.42 12.77 6.83
N ALA A 131 0.18 14.02 6.41
CA ALA A 131 -0.65 14.95 7.17
C ALA A 131 -2.08 14.40 7.39
N LEU A 132 -2.66 13.77 6.38
CA LEU A 132 -3.99 13.13 6.49
C LEU A 132 -3.95 11.92 7.42
N LEU A 133 -2.97 11.03 7.23
CA LEU A 133 -2.84 9.82 8.04
C LEU A 133 -2.56 10.11 9.52
N THR A 134 -1.82 11.17 9.85
CA THR A 134 -1.59 11.62 11.23
C THR A 134 -2.90 12.04 11.93
N ASN A 135 -3.94 12.41 11.18
CA ASN A 135 -5.26 12.72 11.73
C ASN A 135 -6.18 11.49 11.83
N CYS A 136 -5.73 10.32 11.35
CA CYS A 136 -6.48 9.08 11.46
C CYS A 136 -6.16 8.35 12.77
N ALA A 137 -7.17 7.75 13.39
CA ALA A 137 -6.98 6.87 14.55
C ALA A 137 -7.09 5.39 14.12
N PRO A 138 -6.04 4.56 14.29
CA PRO A 138 -6.12 3.14 13.99
C PRO A 138 -7.10 2.44 14.93
N GLN A 139 -8.08 1.75 14.35
CA GLN A 139 -9.09 0.98 15.09
C GLN A 139 -8.56 -0.38 15.54
N ARG A 140 -7.53 -0.90 14.86
CA ARG A 140 -6.89 -2.18 15.19
C ARG A 140 -5.69 -1.98 16.10
N THR A 141 -5.52 -2.93 17.01
CA THR A 141 -4.34 -3.08 17.87
C THR A 141 -3.11 -3.48 17.06
N THR A 142 -1.93 -3.38 17.66
CA THR A 142 -0.69 -3.84 17.05
C THR A 142 -0.75 -5.35 16.73
N ALA A 143 -1.21 -6.17 17.67
CA ALA A 143 -1.30 -7.62 17.50
C ALA A 143 -2.26 -8.03 16.37
N GLU A 144 -3.41 -7.36 16.23
CA GLU A 144 -4.31 -7.60 15.10
C GLU A 144 -3.67 -7.18 13.77
N ALA A 145 -2.98 -6.03 13.73
CA ALA A 145 -2.28 -5.59 12.54
C ALA A 145 -1.12 -6.54 12.16
N ASP A 146 -0.42 -7.09 13.15
CA ASP A 146 0.59 -8.14 12.98
C ASP A 146 -0.02 -9.39 12.36
N GLN A 147 -1.13 -9.88 12.91
CA GLN A 147 -1.77 -11.09 12.42
C GLN A 147 -2.24 -10.94 10.97
N ILE A 148 -2.97 -9.88 10.65
CA ILE A 148 -3.45 -9.63 9.28
C ILE A 148 -2.26 -9.42 8.33
N GLY A 149 -1.23 -8.74 8.79
CA GLY A 149 0.03 -8.57 8.07
C GLY A 149 0.72 -9.90 7.76
N ASN A 150 0.79 -10.78 8.76
CA ASN A 150 1.35 -12.13 8.67
C ASN A 150 0.59 -12.98 7.64
N ASP A 151 -0.73 -12.91 7.63
CA ASP A 151 -1.55 -13.62 6.65
C ASP A 151 -1.29 -13.12 5.21
N ALA A 152 -1.19 -11.80 5.02
CA ALA A 152 -0.87 -11.20 3.73
C ALA A 152 0.53 -11.58 3.23
N ILE A 153 1.55 -11.55 4.08
CA ILE A 153 2.91 -11.92 3.68
C ILE A 153 3.04 -13.44 3.42
N ARG A 154 2.27 -14.31 4.09
CA ARG A 154 2.24 -15.75 3.77
C ARG A 154 1.76 -15.97 2.33
N LYS A 155 0.72 -15.25 1.88
CA LYS A 155 0.26 -15.28 0.48
C LYS A 155 1.32 -14.76 -0.48
N LEU A 156 1.96 -13.64 -0.15
CA LEU A 156 3.07 -13.09 -0.94
C LEU A 156 4.20 -14.12 -1.11
N ILE A 157 4.61 -14.80 -0.04
CA ILE A 157 5.69 -15.80 -0.09
C ILE A 157 5.28 -17.03 -0.89
N ALA A 158 4.04 -17.49 -0.78
CA ALA A 158 3.53 -18.59 -1.58
C ALA A 158 3.57 -18.27 -3.08
N HIS A 159 3.33 -17.01 -3.45
CA HIS A 159 3.42 -16.56 -4.84
C HIS A 159 4.87 -16.25 -5.30
N LEU A 160 5.71 -15.73 -4.41
CA LEU A 160 7.11 -15.34 -4.67
C LEU A 160 8.06 -16.01 -3.67
N PRO A 161 8.53 -17.24 -3.98
CA PRO A 161 9.40 -18.02 -3.08
C PRO A 161 10.70 -17.32 -2.68
N THR A 162 11.15 -16.30 -3.42
CA THR A 162 12.31 -15.46 -3.06
C THR A 162 12.21 -14.84 -1.66
N TYR A 163 10.99 -14.68 -1.14
CA TYR A 163 10.75 -14.14 0.21
C TYR A 163 10.68 -15.22 1.31
N GLN A 164 10.87 -16.52 1.00
CA GLN A 164 10.82 -17.61 1.99
C GLN A 164 11.75 -17.43 3.18
N LYS A 165 12.90 -16.75 3.00
CA LYS A 165 13.85 -16.43 4.10
C LYS A 165 13.21 -15.66 5.26
N TYR A 166 12.06 -15.02 5.05
CA TYR A 166 11.32 -14.31 6.09
C TYR A 166 10.28 -15.18 6.82
N LEU A 167 10.07 -16.45 6.42
CA LEU A 167 9.12 -17.38 7.07
C LEU A 167 9.53 -17.80 8.50
N PRO A 168 10.80 -18.18 8.78
CA PRO A 168 11.19 -18.65 10.12
C PRO A 168 11.02 -17.59 11.22
N HIS A 169 10.82 -16.33 10.83
CA HIS A 169 10.66 -15.18 11.70
C HIS A 169 9.20 -14.71 11.80
N MET A 170 8.25 -15.41 11.15
CA MET A 170 6.82 -15.19 11.41
C MET A 170 6.48 -15.85 12.75
N LYS A 171 6.39 -15.07 13.85
CA LYS A 171 5.85 -15.62 15.10
C LYS A 171 4.34 -15.86 14.99
N GLY A 172 3.88 -16.90 15.68
CA GLY A 172 2.53 -17.46 15.70
C GLY A 172 2.69 -18.97 15.47
N ASP A 173 2.86 -19.79 16.51
CA ASP A 173 2.19 -19.77 17.82
C ASP A 173 3.05 -19.38 19.04
#